data_AF-A0A979FYS1-F1
#
_entry.id   AF-A0A979FYS1-F1
#
_cell.length_a   1.000
_cell.length_b   1.000
_cell.length_c   1.000
_cell.angle_alpha   90.00
_cell.angle_beta   90.00
_cell.angle_gamma   90.00
#
_symmetry.space_group_name_H-M   'P 1'
#
loop_
_entity.id
_entity.type
_entity.pdbx_description
1 polymer ?
#
loop_
_entity_poly.entity_id
_entity_poly.type
_entity_poly.pdbx_seq_one_letter_code
_entity_poly.pdbx_strand_id
1 'polypeptide(L)'
;MKKTTLFLLSCCSLLLLTQCQKADEEMAPKMKNETEVAAVAAATPCACSESSTKVSGTSAQAWATQFAPLIKFDRASPDYPTTVENIFASSDPSSAACGGKLVLVERTVPRSKDFPTYFDVQVHPSDADRIFIDYWWAYKRQENCFSNLGGHDYDLEHVVIQFRQSTQRIISVTYFQHGGYYTKDYRSKAAGTRVQAWVGKFAHGMYHFGSSVTLPGYECAYWGDYRNPNGTQDEVLTGNRLVQMSCSAFEFNFSGNWGDPGKGPLFRDRSYWNFPACSGTDGPFGQDGCSACDFGNTKQIGTI
;
A
#
# COMPACT_ATOMS: atom_id res chain seq x y z
N MET A 1 -54.79 -37.83 -19.54
CA MET A 1 -54.08 -38.96 -20.18
C MET A 1 -53.09 -38.45 -21.20
N LYS A 2 -51.78 -38.58 -20.93
CA LYS A 2 -50.73 -39.10 -21.82
C LYS A 2 -49.38 -38.78 -21.17
N LYS A 3 -48.74 -39.85 -20.71
CA LYS A 3 -47.35 -39.90 -20.24
C LYS A 3 -46.45 -39.71 -21.46
N THR A 4 -45.38 -38.94 -21.33
CA THR A 4 -44.28 -38.97 -22.30
C THR A 4 -42.99 -39.22 -21.57
N THR A 5 -42.23 -40.11 -22.18
CA THR A 5 -41.19 -40.95 -21.61
C THR A 5 -39.82 -40.35 -21.87
N LEU A 6 -38.96 -40.48 -20.85
CA LEU A 6 -37.52 -40.71 -20.88
C LEU A 6 -36.81 -40.66 -22.26
N PHE A 7 -35.80 -39.80 -22.37
CA PHE A 7 -34.63 -40.06 -23.22
C PHE A 7 -33.35 -39.71 -22.45
N LEU A 8 -32.60 -40.76 -22.08
CA LEU A 8 -31.20 -40.68 -21.70
C LEU A 8 -30.37 -40.23 -22.91
N LEU A 9 -29.45 -39.29 -22.71
CA LEU A 9 -28.21 -39.26 -23.49
C LEU A 9 -27.02 -39.20 -22.52
N SER A 10 -26.41 -40.37 -22.37
CA SER A 10 -25.05 -40.56 -21.91
C SER A 10 -24.12 -40.23 -23.07
N CYS A 11 -23.16 -39.32 -22.86
CA CYS A 11 -21.98 -39.20 -23.72
C CYS A 11 -20.74 -39.18 -22.85
N CYS A 12 -20.16 -40.37 -22.68
CA CYS A 12 -18.74 -40.54 -22.43
C CYS A 12 -17.96 -39.97 -23.61
N SER A 13 -16.93 -39.18 -23.36
CA SER A 13 -15.86 -38.95 -24.34
C SER A 13 -14.52 -38.91 -23.60
N LEU A 14 -13.62 -39.74 -24.12
CA LEU A 14 -12.35 -40.14 -23.58
C LEU A 14 -11.41 -38.94 -23.36
N LEU A 15 -10.82 -38.83 -22.17
CA LEU A 15 -9.58 -38.08 -21.97
C LEU A 15 -8.40 -39.00 -22.26
N LEU A 16 -7.73 -38.71 -23.37
CA LEU A 16 -6.46 -39.31 -23.77
C LEU A 16 -5.37 -38.92 -22.75
N LEU A 17 -4.75 -39.93 -22.15
CA LEU A 17 -3.52 -39.82 -21.38
C LEU A 17 -2.36 -39.55 -22.33
N THR A 18 -1.94 -38.29 -22.46
CA THR A 18 -0.62 -37.95 -23.02
C THR A 18 0.42 -38.04 -21.93
N GLN A 19 1.23 -39.09 -22.00
CA GLN A 19 2.46 -39.26 -21.22
C GLN A 19 3.49 -38.21 -21.65
N CYS A 20 3.83 -37.26 -20.78
CA CYS A 20 5.05 -36.49 -20.94
C CYS A 20 6.24 -37.32 -20.44
N GLN A 21 7.15 -37.64 -21.36
CA GLN A 21 8.42 -38.29 -21.07
C GLN A 21 9.28 -37.39 -20.17
N LYS A 22 9.86 -37.99 -19.13
CA LYS A 22 10.98 -37.43 -18.37
C LYS A 22 12.16 -37.26 -19.33
N ALA A 23 12.72 -36.05 -19.39
CA ALA A 23 14.04 -35.83 -19.94
C ALA A 23 15.07 -35.97 -18.81
N ASP A 24 16.15 -36.68 -19.14
CA ASP A 24 17.20 -37.11 -18.24
C ASP A 24 18.04 -35.96 -17.65
N GLU A 25 18.54 -36.24 -16.45
CA GLU A 25 19.49 -35.43 -15.70
C GLU A 25 20.82 -35.31 -16.47
N GLU A 26 21.21 -34.09 -16.83
CA GLU A 26 22.57 -33.80 -17.30
C GLU A 26 23.23 -32.76 -16.39
N MET A 27 24.07 -33.31 -15.50
CA MET A 27 25.28 -32.78 -14.86
C MET A 27 25.44 -31.24 -14.75
N ALA A 28 25.31 -30.77 -13.51
CA ALA A 28 25.73 -29.47 -13.06
C ALA A 28 27.23 -29.19 -13.33
N PRO A 29 27.61 -28.02 -13.87
CA PRO A 29 28.98 -27.56 -13.81
C PRO A 29 29.31 -26.94 -12.44
N LYS A 30 30.50 -27.29 -11.96
CA LYS A 30 31.10 -26.97 -10.66
C LYS A 30 31.07 -25.47 -10.34
N MET A 31 30.65 -25.16 -9.11
CA MET A 31 30.89 -23.87 -8.44
C MET A 31 32.40 -23.54 -8.45
N LYS A 32 32.75 -22.40 -9.05
CA LYS A 32 33.94 -21.66 -8.64
C LYS A 32 33.49 -20.69 -7.56
N ASN A 33 34.06 -20.86 -6.38
CA ASN A 33 34.02 -19.87 -5.33
C ASN A 33 35.01 -18.74 -5.64
N GLU A 34 34.70 -17.58 -5.05
CA GLU A 34 35.56 -16.43 -4.77
C GLU A 34 35.55 -15.24 -5.74
N THR A 35 34.72 -14.28 -5.33
CA THR A 35 35.06 -12.87 -5.10
C THR A 35 35.21 -11.97 -6.33
N GLU A 36 34.07 -11.49 -6.80
CA GLU A 36 33.98 -10.12 -7.30
C GLU A 36 32.57 -9.61 -6.98
N VAL A 37 32.45 -8.92 -5.84
CA VAL A 37 31.30 -8.06 -5.59
C VAL A 37 31.41 -6.96 -6.63
N ALA A 38 30.70 -7.12 -7.75
CA ALA A 38 30.55 -6.07 -8.72
C ALA A 38 30.00 -4.86 -7.98
N ALA A 39 30.84 -3.82 -7.86
CA ALA A 39 30.39 -2.52 -7.41
C ALA A 39 29.24 -2.12 -8.34
N VAL A 40 28.02 -2.19 -7.81
CA VAL A 40 26.82 -1.71 -8.49
C VAL A 40 27.14 -0.26 -8.85
N ALA A 41 27.29 0.01 -10.14
CA ALA A 41 27.50 1.36 -10.64
C ALA A 41 26.39 2.21 -10.05
N ALA A 42 26.74 3.14 -9.16
CA ALA A 42 25.77 3.98 -8.48
C ALA A 42 24.92 4.65 -9.57
N ALA A 43 23.65 4.21 -9.69
CA ALA A 43 22.68 4.90 -10.52
C ALA A 43 22.77 6.38 -10.13
N THR A 44 22.91 7.26 -11.12
CA THR A 44 22.94 8.70 -10.87
C THR A 44 21.78 9.04 -9.94
N PRO A 45 21.99 9.76 -8.83
CA PRO A 45 20.91 10.09 -7.91
C PRO A 45 19.78 10.75 -8.70
N CYS A 46 18.56 10.27 -8.57
CA CYS A 46 17.47 10.99 -9.21
C CYS A 46 17.33 12.35 -8.51
N ALA A 47 16.77 13.34 -9.20
CA ALA A 47 16.65 14.69 -8.64
C ALA A 47 15.47 14.78 -7.65
N CYS A 48 15.45 13.96 -6.60
CA CYS A 48 14.51 14.15 -5.50
C CYS A 48 14.78 15.49 -4.82
N SER A 49 13.71 16.23 -4.55
CA SER A 49 13.77 17.48 -3.81
C SER A 49 12.86 17.38 -2.59
N GLU A 50 13.39 17.76 -1.44
CA GLU A 50 12.59 17.87 -0.23
C GLU A 50 11.55 18.97 -0.38
N SER A 51 10.36 18.75 0.18
CA SER A 51 9.33 19.79 0.20
C SER A 51 9.82 20.99 1.01
N SER A 52 9.58 22.21 0.51
CA SER A 52 9.88 23.44 1.26
C SER A 52 9.06 23.60 2.54
N THR A 53 7.98 22.84 2.69
CA THR A 53 7.15 22.80 3.89
C THR A 53 7.44 21.60 4.79
N LYS A 54 8.46 20.80 4.48
CA LYS A 54 8.84 19.63 5.28
C LYS A 54 9.30 20.04 6.67
N VAL A 55 8.86 19.30 7.67
CA VAL A 55 9.36 19.38 9.05
C VAL A 55 10.20 18.13 9.32
N SER A 56 11.37 18.31 9.90
CA SER A 56 12.33 17.23 10.19
C SER A 56 12.83 17.28 11.64
N GLY A 57 13.51 16.21 12.05
CA GLY A 57 14.14 16.12 13.37
C GLY A 57 13.14 15.81 14.50
N THR A 58 13.48 16.23 15.72
CA THR A 58 12.78 15.80 16.94
C THR A 58 11.29 16.16 16.95
N SER A 59 10.90 17.33 16.43
CA SER A 59 9.49 17.73 16.37
C SER A 59 8.68 16.84 15.43
N ALA A 60 9.20 16.58 14.22
CA ALA A 60 8.56 15.69 13.26
C ALA A 60 8.40 14.28 13.84
N GLN A 61 9.47 13.76 14.46
CA GLN A 61 9.46 12.45 15.10
C GLN A 61 8.43 12.39 16.24
N ALA A 62 8.36 13.41 17.09
CA ALA A 62 7.42 13.44 18.21
C ALA A 62 5.95 13.43 17.73
N TRP A 63 5.62 14.24 16.73
CA TRP A 63 4.28 14.25 16.15
C TRP A 63 3.96 12.95 15.43
N ALA A 64 4.91 12.39 14.67
CA ALA A 64 4.74 11.10 14.02
C ALA A 64 4.47 9.99 15.04
N THR A 65 5.25 9.91 16.12
CA THR A 65 5.02 8.91 17.19
C THR A 65 3.65 9.08 17.86
N GLN A 66 3.24 10.32 18.12
CA GLN A 66 1.99 10.61 18.81
C GLN A 66 0.75 10.25 17.98
N PHE A 67 0.77 10.55 16.68
CA PHE A 67 -0.38 10.40 15.79
C PHE A 67 -0.34 9.12 14.94
N ALA A 68 0.73 8.33 15.03
CA ALA A 68 0.87 7.08 14.31
C ALA A 68 -0.37 6.18 14.47
N PRO A 69 -0.97 5.70 13.36
CA PRO A 69 -2.19 4.91 13.43
C PRO A 69 -1.96 3.52 14.01
N LEU A 70 -2.99 2.95 14.64
CA LEU A 70 -3.06 1.52 14.89
C LEU A 70 -3.54 0.85 13.60
N ILE A 71 -2.70 0.02 12.98
CA ILE A 71 -3.12 -0.78 11.83
C ILE A 71 -3.77 -2.07 12.30
N LYS A 72 -4.85 -2.47 11.63
CA LYS A 72 -5.54 -3.73 11.85
C LYS A 72 -5.59 -4.53 10.55
N PHE A 73 -5.02 -5.73 10.57
CA PHE A 73 -5.01 -6.63 9.43
C PHE A 73 -6.18 -7.61 9.50
N ASP A 74 -6.54 -8.20 8.37
CA ASP A 74 -7.41 -9.37 8.38
C ASP A 74 -6.75 -10.51 9.17
N ARG A 75 -7.53 -11.27 9.95
CA ARG A 75 -7.02 -12.41 10.74
C ARG A 75 -6.34 -13.50 9.89
N ALA A 76 -6.67 -13.54 8.60
CA ALA A 76 -6.14 -14.46 7.62
C ALA A 76 -5.36 -13.72 6.54
N SER A 77 -4.77 -12.56 6.86
CA SER A 77 -3.88 -11.84 5.96
C SER A 77 -2.86 -12.84 5.39
N PRO A 78 -2.80 -13.03 4.05
CA PRO A 78 -1.50 -13.37 3.46
C PRO A 78 -0.59 -12.18 3.79
N ASP A 79 0.72 -12.25 3.79
CA ASP A 79 1.59 -11.08 3.87
C ASP A 79 1.38 -9.82 4.79
N TYR A 80 2.45 -9.05 4.87
CA TYR A 80 2.56 -7.83 5.66
C TYR A 80 3.55 -6.89 4.94
N PRO A 81 3.55 -5.58 5.29
CA PRO A 81 4.53 -4.65 4.75
C PRO A 81 5.98 -5.11 4.99
N THR A 82 6.89 -4.54 4.22
CA THR A 82 8.33 -4.75 4.33
C THR A 82 9.10 -3.44 4.30
N THR A 83 10.42 -3.54 4.38
CA THR A 83 11.30 -2.39 4.22
C THR A 83 11.53 -2.09 2.73
N VAL A 84 11.72 -0.82 2.39
CA VAL A 84 12.05 -0.39 1.03
C VAL A 84 13.38 -0.98 0.56
N GLU A 85 14.34 -1.19 1.47
CA GLU A 85 15.61 -1.86 1.18
C GLU A 85 15.36 -3.31 0.72
N ASN A 86 14.43 -4.03 1.36
CA ASN A 86 14.06 -5.38 0.94
C ASN A 86 13.36 -5.39 -0.43
N ILE A 87 12.53 -4.39 -0.73
CA ILE A 87 11.93 -4.20 -2.04
C ILE A 87 13.03 -4.07 -3.11
N PHE A 88 13.99 -3.18 -2.91
CA PHE A 88 15.07 -2.96 -3.87
C PHE A 88 16.00 -4.17 -3.99
N ALA A 89 16.35 -4.81 -2.87
CA ALA A 89 17.16 -6.03 -2.86
C ALA A 89 16.49 -7.23 -3.56
N SER A 90 15.16 -7.22 -3.66
CA SER A 90 14.37 -8.25 -4.34
C SER A 90 14.03 -7.90 -5.80
N SER A 91 14.55 -6.79 -6.29
CA SER A 91 14.35 -6.28 -7.64
C SER A 91 15.59 -6.49 -8.49
N ASP A 92 15.42 -6.53 -9.82
CA ASP A 92 16.55 -6.48 -10.75
C ASP A 92 17.32 -5.17 -10.54
N PRO A 93 18.59 -5.18 -10.12
CA PRO A 93 19.36 -3.96 -9.88
C PRO A 93 19.48 -3.08 -11.13
N SER A 94 19.45 -3.67 -12.33
CA SER A 94 19.50 -2.91 -13.59
C SER A 94 18.22 -2.14 -13.88
N SER A 95 17.10 -2.52 -13.23
CA SER A 95 15.81 -1.84 -13.35
C SER A 95 15.70 -0.59 -12.46
N ALA A 96 16.59 -0.45 -11.47
CA ALA A 96 16.66 0.70 -10.55
C ALA A 96 17.35 1.93 -11.19
N ALA A 97 16.93 2.29 -12.40
CA ALA A 97 17.38 3.48 -13.13
C ALA A 97 16.38 4.64 -12.99
N CYS A 98 16.87 5.89 -12.93
CA CYS A 98 15.99 7.06 -12.85
C CYS A 98 15.01 7.14 -14.02
N GLY A 99 13.73 7.41 -13.71
CA GLY A 99 12.64 7.36 -14.69
C GLY A 99 12.30 5.96 -15.21
N GLY A 100 12.98 4.91 -14.75
CA GLY A 100 12.73 3.52 -15.10
C GLY A 100 11.55 2.93 -14.35
N LYS A 101 11.43 1.60 -14.42
CA LYS A 101 10.41 0.82 -13.72
C LYS A 101 11.11 -0.33 -12.99
N LEU A 102 10.94 -0.41 -11.68
CA LEU A 102 11.45 -1.54 -10.89
C LEU A 102 10.81 -2.84 -11.35
N VAL A 103 11.62 -3.88 -11.48
CA VAL A 103 11.20 -5.22 -11.88
C VAL A 103 11.48 -6.19 -10.74
N LEU A 104 10.43 -6.79 -10.18
CA LEU A 104 10.56 -7.71 -9.06
C LEU A 104 11.06 -9.06 -9.57
N VAL A 105 12.16 -9.55 -9.00
CA VAL A 105 12.73 -10.86 -9.35
C VAL A 105 12.55 -11.88 -8.23
N GLU A 106 12.33 -11.43 -6.99
CA GLU A 106 12.07 -12.31 -5.85
C GLU A 106 10.75 -11.99 -5.12
N ARG A 107 9.75 -12.86 -5.36
CA ARG A 107 8.35 -12.63 -5.00
C ARG A 107 7.94 -13.13 -3.60
N THR A 108 8.84 -13.70 -2.81
CA THR A 108 8.48 -14.13 -1.45
C THR A 108 8.06 -12.92 -0.62
N VAL A 109 6.79 -12.93 -0.23
CA VAL A 109 6.16 -11.90 0.60
C VAL A 109 6.46 -12.12 2.10
N PRO A 110 6.67 -11.06 2.90
CA PRO A 110 6.94 -11.19 4.33
C PRO A 110 5.74 -11.79 5.07
N ARG A 111 5.98 -12.57 6.13
CA ARG A 111 4.92 -13.14 6.98
C ARG A 111 4.94 -12.63 8.43
N SER A 112 5.77 -11.63 8.70
CA SER A 112 5.95 -11.02 10.02
C SER A 112 5.25 -9.66 10.10
N LYS A 113 4.63 -9.37 11.25
CA LYS A 113 4.10 -8.03 11.60
C LYS A 113 5.21 -7.04 12.01
N ASP A 114 6.47 -7.42 11.82
CA ASP A 114 7.64 -6.61 12.15
C ASP A 114 8.12 -5.82 10.92
N PHE A 115 7.54 -4.64 10.73
CA PHE A 115 7.79 -3.78 9.57
C PHE A 115 7.91 -2.30 9.96
N PRO A 116 8.63 -1.49 9.17
CA PRO A 116 8.73 -0.06 9.39
C PRO A 116 7.46 0.67 8.94
N THR A 117 7.19 1.80 9.57
CA THR A 117 6.24 2.79 9.07
C THR A 117 7.02 4.00 8.62
N TYR A 118 6.94 4.30 7.33
CA TYR A 118 7.63 5.45 6.76
C TYR A 118 6.77 6.68 6.93
N PHE A 119 7.37 7.84 7.21
CA PHE A 119 6.58 9.06 7.37
C PHE A 119 7.23 10.31 6.76
N ASP A 120 6.38 11.24 6.34
CA ASP A 120 6.75 12.62 6.01
C ASP A 120 5.83 13.58 6.78
N VAL A 121 6.39 14.72 7.20
CA VAL A 121 5.63 15.75 7.93
C VAL A 121 5.73 17.04 7.15
N GLN A 122 4.59 17.67 6.89
CA GLN A 122 4.53 18.97 6.23
C GLN A 122 3.65 19.94 6.99
N VAL A 123 4.06 21.21 7.00
CA VAL A 123 3.25 22.33 7.50
C VAL A 123 2.45 22.95 6.36
N HIS A 124 1.23 23.39 6.62
CA HIS A 124 0.48 24.16 5.64
C HIS A 124 1.20 25.49 5.34
N PRO A 125 1.40 25.86 4.06
CA PRO A 125 2.23 27.02 3.70
C PRO A 125 1.70 28.37 4.23
N SER A 126 0.39 28.48 4.45
CA SER A 126 -0.25 29.69 4.99
C SER A 126 -0.91 29.51 6.38
N ASP A 127 -0.73 28.35 7.03
CA ASP A 127 -1.35 28.06 8.34
C ASP A 127 -0.39 27.19 9.15
N ALA A 128 0.53 27.83 9.89
CA ALA A 128 1.54 27.11 10.67
C ALA A 128 0.94 26.23 11.78
N ASP A 129 -0.32 26.43 12.16
CA ASP A 129 -1.01 25.57 13.12
C ASP A 129 -1.49 24.26 12.50
N ARG A 130 -1.44 24.11 11.18
CA ARG A 130 -1.98 22.95 10.46
C ARG A 130 -0.86 22.08 9.92
N ILE A 131 -0.76 20.89 10.49
CA ILE A 131 0.27 19.92 10.17
C ILE A 131 -0.37 18.70 9.49
N PHE A 132 0.33 18.17 8.49
CA PHE A 132 0.00 16.94 7.78
C PHE A 132 1.10 15.92 8.05
N ILE A 133 0.73 14.71 8.47
CA ILE A 133 1.65 13.58 8.58
C ILE A 133 1.15 12.50 7.62
N ASP A 134 2.02 12.12 6.71
CA ASP A 134 1.77 11.10 5.69
C ASP A 134 2.52 9.83 6.07
N TYR A 135 1.81 8.75 6.35
CA TYR A 135 2.37 7.46 6.77
C TYR A 135 2.25 6.44 5.65
N TRP A 136 3.36 5.82 5.27
CA TRP A 136 3.45 4.82 4.20
C TRP A 136 3.83 3.44 4.69
N TRP A 137 3.30 2.44 4.00
CA TRP A 137 3.66 1.04 4.10
C TRP A 137 3.90 0.48 2.70
N ALA A 138 4.96 -0.30 2.56
CA ALA A 138 5.37 -0.84 1.28
C ALA A 138 5.27 -2.36 1.30
N TYR A 139 4.54 -2.93 0.35
CA TYR A 139 4.41 -4.36 0.17
C TYR A 139 5.22 -4.79 -1.05
N LYS A 140 5.74 -6.01 -1.01
CA LYS A 140 6.44 -6.58 -2.16
C LYS A 140 5.52 -6.86 -3.33
N ARG A 141 4.27 -7.21 -3.07
CA ARG A 141 3.33 -7.68 -4.08
C ARG A 141 1.92 -7.55 -3.55
N GLN A 142 1.00 -7.12 -4.40
CA GLN A 142 -0.42 -7.38 -4.23
C GLN A 142 -0.73 -8.73 -4.85
N GLU A 143 -1.22 -9.69 -4.06
CA GLU A 143 -1.61 -10.98 -4.61
C GLU A 143 -2.88 -10.87 -5.45
N ASN A 144 -3.14 -11.90 -6.27
CA ASN A 144 -4.36 -11.90 -7.07
C ASN A 144 -5.59 -11.92 -6.16
N CYS A 145 -6.41 -10.88 -6.26
CA CYS A 145 -7.67 -10.79 -5.52
C CYS A 145 -8.69 -11.85 -5.95
N PHE A 146 -8.78 -12.10 -7.27
CA PHE A 146 -9.69 -13.11 -7.82
C PHE A 146 -9.07 -13.82 -9.01
N SER A 147 -8.91 -15.14 -8.91
CA SER A 147 -8.27 -15.97 -9.93
C SER A 147 -6.89 -15.41 -10.33
N ASN A 148 -6.72 -14.98 -11.58
CA ASN A 148 -5.47 -14.39 -12.09
C ASN A 148 -5.56 -12.86 -12.27
N LEU A 149 -6.53 -12.21 -11.62
CA LEU A 149 -6.79 -10.77 -11.75
C LEU A 149 -6.43 -10.00 -10.48
N GLY A 150 -6.06 -8.74 -10.67
CA GLY A 150 -5.81 -7.78 -9.59
C GLY A 150 -4.40 -7.84 -9.00
N GLY A 151 -3.63 -8.91 -9.20
CA GLY A 151 -2.27 -8.95 -8.65
C GLY A 151 -1.28 -8.09 -9.43
N HIS A 152 -0.36 -7.45 -8.72
CA HIS A 152 0.76 -6.71 -9.31
C HIS A 152 1.98 -6.71 -8.40
N ASP A 153 3.15 -6.55 -9.01
CA ASP A 153 4.40 -6.41 -8.25
C ASP A 153 4.41 -5.04 -7.55
N TYR A 154 4.83 -5.06 -6.30
CA TYR A 154 4.84 -3.96 -5.33
C TYR A 154 3.46 -3.38 -5.01
N ASP A 155 3.33 -2.85 -3.81
CA ASP A 155 2.15 -2.09 -3.40
C ASP A 155 2.54 -1.00 -2.41
N LEU A 156 1.87 0.14 -2.48
CA LEU A 156 2.23 1.33 -1.71
C LEU A 156 0.97 1.94 -1.11
N GLU A 157 0.83 1.74 0.19
CA GLU A 157 -0.36 2.11 0.95
C GLU A 157 -0.05 3.23 1.92
N HIS A 158 -0.98 4.18 2.07
CA HIS A 158 -0.76 5.31 2.97
C HIS A 158 -2.02 5.94 3.55
N VAL A 159 -1.80 6.66 4.64
CA VAL A 159 -2.80 7.47 5.34
C VAL A 159 -2.20 8.82 5.66
N VAL A 160 -2.97 9.89 5.44
CA VAL A 160 -2.59 11.25 5.81
C VAL A 160 -3.43 11.72 6.99
N ILE A 161 -2.77 12.10 8.08
CA ILE A 161 -3.39 12.66 9.28
C ILE A 161 -3.13 14.16 9.31
N GLN A 162 -4.20 14.94 9.41
CA GLN A 162 -4.13 16.38 9.61
C GLN A 162 -4.45 16.72 11.07
N PHE A 163 -3.65 17.55 11.72
CA PHE A 163 -3.89 17.97 13.10
C PHE A 163 -3.52 19.44 13.35
N ARG A 164 -4.02 19.99 14.47
CA ARG A 164 -3.64 21.32 14.96
C ARG A 164 -2.44 21.25 15.90
N GLN A 165 -1.36 21.96 15.58
CA GLN A 165 -0.15 21.99 16.39
C GLN A 165 -0.41 22.55 17.80
N SER A 166 -1.19 23.61 17.92
CA SER A 166 -1.47 24.29 19.20
C SER A 166 -2.27 23.43 20.19
N THR A 167 -3.21 22.63 19.69
CA THR A 167 -4.12 21.83 20.53
C THR A 167 -3.80 20.34 20.51
N GLN A 168 -2.91 19.90 19.61
CA GLN A 168 -2.58 18.50 19.39
C GLN A 168 -3.83 17.65 19.09
N ARG A 169 -4.82 18.23 18.41
CA ARG A 169 -6.09 17.59 18.04
C ARG A 169 -6.12 17.28 16.55
N ILE A 170 -6.54 16.06 16.21
CA ILE A 170 -6.76 15.63 14.84
C ILE A 170 -7.95 16.41 14.26
N ILE A 171 -7.77 16.90 13.04
CA ILE A 171 -8.79 17.58 12.24
C ILE A 171 -9.44 16.54 11.32
N SER A 172 -8.62 15.86 10.53
CA SER A 172 -9.09 14.92 9.52
C SER A 172 -8.10 13.77 9.30
N VAL A 173 -8.60 12.67 8.75
CA VAL A 173 -7.79 11.53 8.32
C VAL A 173 -8.20 11.16 6.91
N THR A 174 -7.22 11.07 6.01
CA THR A 174 -7.41 10.71 4.60
C THR A 174 -6.85 9.32 4.37
N TYR A 175 -7.70 8.43 3.86
CA TYR A 175 -7.37 7.05 3.56
C TYR A 175 -7.24 6.88 2.05
N PHE A 176 -6.12 6.33 1.58
CA PHE A 176 -5.84 6.11 0.17
C PHE A 176 -5.95 4.62 -0.17
N GLN A 177 -6.44 4.34 -1.38
CA GLN A 177 -6.47 2.99 -1.96
C GLN A 177 -6.77 3.03 -3.46
N HIS A 178 -6.25 2.08 -4.24
CA HIS A 178 -6.54 1.95 -5.69
C HIS A 178 -6.43 3.25 -6.51
N GLY A 179 -5.55 4.17 -6.11
CA GLY A 179 -5.39 5.50 -6.72
C GLY A 179 -6.49 6.52 -6.38
N GLY A 180 -7.56 6.11 -5.68
CA GLY A 180 -8.56 6.99 -5.08
C GLY A 180 -8.26 7.24 -3.59
N TYR A 181 -9.06 8.09 -2.96
CA TYR A 181 -8.95 8.36 -1.53
C TYR A 181 -10.16 9.08 -0.96
N TYR A 182 -10.29 9.09 0.36
CA TYR A 182 -11.40 9.77 1.05
C TYR A 182 -11.04 10.26 2.44
N THR A 183 -11.61 11.40 2.82
CA THR A 183 -11.33 12.06 4.10
C THR A 183 -12.48 11.91 5.08
N LYS A 184 -12.14 11.58 6.33
CA LYS A 184 -13.07 11.46 7.47
C LYS A 184 -12.87 12.60 8.46
N ASP A 185 -13.96 13.07 9.06
CA ASP A 185 -13.93 14.15 10.07
C ASP A 185 -13.56 13.59 11.44
N TYR A 186 -12.48 14.10 12.02
CA TYR A 186 -11.97 13.70 13.33
C TYR A 186 -12.10 14.80 14.38
N ARG A 187 -12.64 15.99 14.04
CA ARG A 187 -12.71 17.14 14.96
C ARG A 187 -13.54 16.86 16.22
N SER A 188 -14.52 15.96 16.12
CA SER A 188 -15.37 15.52 17.25
C SER A 188 -14.70 14.50 18.17
N LYS A 189 -13.55 13.93 17.79
CA LYS A 189 -12.86 12.93 18.60
C LYS A 189 -12.10 13.57 19.75
N ALA A 190 -11.91 12.85 20.85
CA ALA A 190 -11.17 13.35 22.00
C ALA A 190 -9.67 13.55 21.65
N ALA A 191 -8.99 14.46 22.34
CA ALA A 191 -7.53 14.58 22.22
C ALA A 191 -6.88 13.26 22.67
N GLY A 192 -5.79 12.85 22.02
CA GLY A 192 -5.15 11.55 22.26
C GLY A 192 -5.88 10.35 21.65
N THR A 193 -6.98 10.55 20.90
CA THR A 193 -7.59 9.47 20.11
C THR A 193 -6.57 8.96 19.09
N ARG A 194 -6.30 7.66 19.12
CA ARG A 194 -5.47 6.99 18.12
C ARG A 194 -6.30 6.65 16.89
N VAL A 195 -5.83 7.06 15.72
CA VAL A 195 -6.43 6.67 14.44
C VAL A 195 -6.33 5.16 14.30
N GLN A 196 -7.42 4.53 13.86
CA GLN A 196 -7.44 3.14 13.47
C GLN A 196 -7.53 3.09 11.95
N ALA A 197 -6.69 2.26 11.35
CA ALA A 197 -6.71 2.00 9.92
C ALA A 197 -6.74 0.49 9.69
N TRP A 198 -7.69 0.03 8.90
CA TRP A 198 -7.82 -1.37 8.55
C TRP A 198 -7.23 -1.58 7.17
N VAL A 199 -6.49 -2.66 7.00
CA VAL A 199 -5.87 -3.04 5.74
C VAL A 199 -6.74 -4.09 5.07
N GLY A 200 -7.05 -3.88 3.79
CA GLY A 200 -7.68 -4.89 2.96
C GLY A 200 -6.81 -6.14 2.85
N LYS A 201 -7.42 -7.33 2.90
CA LYS A 201 -6.71 -8.61 2.92
C LYS A 201 -5.85 -8.85 1.68
N PHE A 202 -6.29 -8.41 0.49
CA PHE A 202 -5.65 -8.77 -0.77
C PHE A 202 -5.11 -7.56 -1.52
N ALA A 203 -5.88 -6.48 -1.56
CA ALA A 203 -5.59 -5.24 -2.23
C ALA A 203 -4.91 -4.20 -1.34
N HIS A 204 -4.71 -4.52 -0.06
CA HIS A 204 -3.99 -3.72 0.95
C HIS A 204 -4.50 -2.29 1.22
N GLY A 205 -5.54 -1.85 0.52
CA GLY A 205 -6.12 -0.52 0.70
C GLY A 205 -6.34 -0.15 2.16
N MET A 206 -6.17 1.13 2.49
CA MET A 206 -6.37 1.62 3.85
C MET A 206 -7.83 2.04 4.08
N TYR A 207 -8.42 1.58 5.18
CA TYR A 207 -9.83 1.82 5.50
C TYR A 207 -10.04 2.39 6.90
N HIS A 208 -11.11 3.18 7.06
CA HIS A 208 -11.56 3.69 8.36
C HIS A 208 -12.47 2.72 9.15
N PHE A 209 -12.81 1.57 8.57
CA PHE A 209 -13.70 0.58 9.18
C PHE A 209 -13.24 -0.84 8.90
N GLY A 210 -13.58 -1.74 9.82
CA GLY A 210 -12.98 -3.08 9.89
C GLY A 210 -13.83 -4.24 9.47
N SER A 211 -15.04 -4.03 8.95
CA SER A 211 -15.90 -5.12 8.53
C SER A 211 -16.35 -4.90 7.12
N SER A 212 -15.95 -5.82 6.24
CA SER A 212 -16.51 -5.97 4.91
C SER A 212 -16.90 -7.42 4.71
N VAL A 213 -18.03 -7.60 4.02
CA VAL A 213 -18.40 -8.88 3.43
C VAL A 213 -18.23 -8.67 1.94
N THR A 214 -17.47 -9.55 1.30
CA THR A 214 -17.34 -9.53 -0.16
C THR A 214 -17.81 -10.83 -0.78
N LEU A 215 -18.10 -10.74 -2.06
CA LEU A 215 -18.55 -11.83 -2.91
C LEU A 215 -17.38 -12.24 -3.81
N PRO A 216 -17.30 -13.50 -4.25
CA PRO A 216 -16.31 -13.93 -5.23
C PRO A 216 -16.29 -12.98 -6.45
N GLY A 217 -15.12 -12.41 -6.74
CA GLY A 217 -14.89 -11.44 -7.82
C GLY A 217 -14.85 -9.98 -7.37
N TYR A 218 -15.12 -9.67 -6.10
CA TYR A 218 -15.12 -8.31 -5.54
C TYR A 218 -13.99 -8.07 -4.54
N GLU A 219 -13.06 -9.01 -4.38
CA GLU A 219 -11.95 -8.92 -3.42
C GLU A 219 -10.99 -7.76 -3.71
N CYS A 220 -10.92 -7.28 -4.96
CA CYS A 220 -10.17 -6.10 -5.39
C CYS A 220 -11.07 -4.87 -5.62
N ALA A 221 -12.37 -4.98 -5.32
CA ALA A 221 -13.24 -3.82 -5.42
C ALA A 221 -12.88 -2.82 -4.32
N TYR A 222 -13.01 -1.53 -4.62
CA TYR A 222 -12.65 -0.41 -3.75
C TYR A 222 -13.20 -0.55 -2.32
N TRP A 223 -14.40 -1.10 -2.14
CA TRP A 223 -14.96 -1.38 -0.80
C TRP A 223 -15.08 -2.86 -0.47
N GLY A 224 -14.80 -3.72 -1.44
CA GLY A 224 -15.00 -5.16 -1.39
C GLY A 224 -13.79 -5.95 -0.90
N ASP A 225 -12.64 -5.35 -0.61
CA ASP A 225 -11.58 -6.16 0.01
C ASP A 225 -11.99 -6.62 1.42
N TYR A 226 -11.64 -7.85 1.81
CA TYR A 226 -12.00 -8.43 3.11
C TYR A 226 -11.24 -7.75 4.26
N ARG A 227 -11.98 -7.46 5.34
CA ARG A 227 -11.43 -6.99 6.62
C ARG A 227 -12.16 -7.69 7.75
N ASN A 228 -11.45 -8.49 8.52
CA ASN A 228 -11.99 -9.19 9.68
C ASN A 228 -10.91 -9.47 10.76
N PRO A 229 -10.33 -8.45 11.40
CA PRO A 229 -9.38 -8.64 12.50
C PRO A 229 -10.04 -9.38 13.68
N ASN A 230 -9.24 -10.17 14.41
CA ASN A 230 -9.68 -10.94 15.58
C ASN A 230 -9.03 -10.44 16.88
N GLY A 231 -9.12 -9.13 17.13
CA GLY A 231 -8.55 -8.49 18.32
C GLY A 231 -7.08 -8.13 18.16
N THR A 232 -6.40 -7.94 19.30
CA THR A 232 -5.05 -7.32 19.37
C THR A 232 -3.96 -8.11 18.66
N GLN A 233 -4.14 -9.41 18.45
CA GLN A 233 -3.19 -10.24 17.71
C GLN A 233 -3.04 -9.79 16.24
N ASP A 234 -4.06 -9.12 15.68
CA ASP A 234 -4.09 -8.62 14.30
C ASP A 234 -3.79 -7.14 14.20
N GLU A 235 -3.34 -6.53 15.30
CA GLU A 235 -3.06 -5.11 15.40
C GLU A 235 -1.55 -4.83 15.44
N VAL A 236 -1.13 -3.72 14.83
CA VAL A 236 0.27 -3.25 14.86
C VAL A 236 0.31 -1.78 15.26
N LEU A 237 1.05 -1.49 16.34
CA LEU A 237 1.36 -0.13 16.77
C LEU A 237 2.50 0.44 15.92
N THR A 238 2.13 1.24 14.91
CA THR A 238 3.08 1.74 13.91
C THR A 238 4.09 2.76 14.44
N GLY A 239 3.77 3.42 15.55
CA GLY A 239 4.64 4.41 16.21
C GLY A 239 5.95 3.84 16.78
N ASN A 240 6.08 2.51 16.88
CA ASN A 240 7.26 1.85 17.45
C ASN A 240 8.44 1.71 16.47
N ARG A 241 8.18 1.81 15.15
CA ARG A 241 9.19 1.60 14.10
C ARG A 241 9.06 2.65 12.99
N LEU A 242 9.14 3.91 13.39
CA LEU A 242 9.02 5.03 12.47
C LEU A 242 10.35 5.33 11.76
N VAL A 243 10.28 5.56 10.45
CA VAL A 243 11.41 5.97 9.62
C VAL A 243 11.02 7.21 8.83
N GLN A 244 11.66 8.34 9.09
CA GLN A 244 11.38 9.56 8.34
C GLN A 244 11.89 9.40 6.90
N MET A 245 11.02 9.62 5.91
CA MET A 245 11.41 9.58 4.51
C MET A 245 12.33 10.75 4.19
N SER A 246 13.34 10.53 3.36
CA SER A 246 14.32 11.55 2.96
C SER A 246 14.83 11.27 1.56
N CYS A 247 15.03 12.31 0.76
CA CYS A 247 15.72 12.25 -0.53
C CYS A 247 17.18 11.78 -0.42
N SER A 248 17.75 11.78 0.79
CA SER A 248 19.08 11.20 1.06
C SER A 248 19.08 9.67 1.09
N ALA A 249 17.92 9.04 1.29
CA ALA A 249 17.78 7.59 1.21
C ALA A 249 17.64 7.17 -0.26
N PHE A 250 18.42 6.19 -0.68
CA PHE A 250 18.51 5.77 -2.08
C PHE A 250 17.15 5.35 -2.64
N GLU A 251 16.40 4.56 -1.87
CA GLU A 251 15.11 4.00 -2.26
C GLU A 251 14.07 5.11 -2.47
N PHE A 252 14.00 6.07 -1.56
CA PHE A 252 13.09 7.22 -1.67
C PHE A 252 13.53 8.23 -2.73
N ASN A 253 14.80 8.20 -3.13
CA ASN A 253 15.31 8.98 -4.25
C ASN A 253 15.03 8.31 -5.62
N PHE A 254 14.37 7.16 -5.68
CA PHE A 254 14.04 6.55 -6.97
C PHE A 254 12.84 7.24 -7.65
N SER A 255 13.10 7.94 -8.76
CA SER A 255 12.11 8.72 -9.53
C SER A 255 11.21 7.92 -10.47
N GLY A 256 11.52 6.64 -10.66
CA GLY A 256 10.79 5.74 -11.54
C GLY A 256 9.51 5.18 -10.90
N ASN A 257 8.87 4.27 -11.61
CA ASN A 257 7.71 3.52 -11.11
C ASN A 257 8.18 2.31 -10.30
N TRP A 258 7.56 2.09 -9.15
CA TRP A 258 7.85 0.91 -8.33
C TRP A 258 7.04 -0.26 -8.87
N GLY A 259 7.38 -0.78 -10.06
CA GLY A 259 6.56 -1.76 -10.80
C GLY A 259 5.38 -1.13 -11.55
N ASP A 260 4.22 -1.78 -11.50
CA ASP A 260 2.94 -1.24 -11.98
C ASP A 260 2.04 -0.71 -10.85
N PRO A 261 2.59 -0.32 -9.70
CA PRO A 261 2.16 0.90 -9.04
C PRO A 261 3.07 2.06 -9.45
N GLY A 262 2.54 3.28 -9.32
CA GLY A 262 3.17 4.50 -9.82
C GLY A 262 4.48 4.89 -9.11
N LYS A 263 4.77 6.18 -9.12
CA LYS A 263 6.01 6.72 -8.53
C LYS A 263 6.12 6.43 -7.03
N GLY A 264 7.35 6.39 -6.52
CA GLY A 264 7.62 6.30 -5.08
C GLY A 264 7.09 7.51 -4.28
N PRO A 265 6.95 7.41 -2.95
CA PRO A 265 6.29 8.43 -2.12
C PRO A 265 6.80 9.86 -2.31
N LEU A 266 8.13 10.07 -2.36
CA LEU A 266 8.73 11.40 -2.49
C LEU A 266 8.62 12.01 -3.90
N PHE A 267 8.14 11.26 -4.89
CA PHE A 267 7.87 11.76 -6.25
C PHE A 267 6.38 11.92 -6.56
N ARG A 268 5.49 11.67 -5.58
CA ARG A 268 4.07 12.00 -5.64
C ARG A 268 3.85 13.44 -5.17
N ASP A 269 2.76 14.07 -5.63
CA ASP A 269 2.33 15.34 -5.04
C ASP A 269 1.93 15.09 -3.58
N ARG A 270 2.50 15.88 -2.67
CA ARG A 270 2.24 15.80 -1.24
C ARG A 270 1.72 17.12 -0.70
N SER A 271 1.26 18.01 -1.58
CA SER A 271 0.59 19.26 -1.25
C SER A 271 -0.85 18.99 -0.81
N TYR A 272 -1.03 18.14 0.22
CA TYR A 272 -2.34 17.61 0.64
C TYR A 272 -3.35 18.71 0.96
N TRP A 273 -2.88 19.90 1.33
CA TRP A 273 -3.75 21.06 1.51
C TRP A 273 -4.54 21.45 0.26
N ASN A 274 -4.03 21.19 -0.95
CA ASN A 274 -4.68 21.48 -2.22
C ASN A 274 -5.59 20.35 -2.71
N PHE A 275 -5.49 19.16 -2.13
CA PHE A 275 -6.25 17.99 -2.57
C PHE A 275 -7.74 18.22 -2.26
N PRO A 276 -8.66 17.88 -3.19
CA PRO A 276 -10.07 17.72 -2.80
C PRO A 276 -10.16 16.66 -1.71
N ALA A 277 -11.18 16.71 -0.86
CA ALA A 277 -11.30 15.81 0.30
C ALA A 277 -11.58 14.35 -0.09
N CYS A 278 -11.90 14.08 -1.34
CA CYS A 278 -11.94 12.73 -1.90
C CYS A 278 -11.60 12.73 -3.39
N SER A 279 -11.23 11.56 -3.89
CA SER A 279 -11.11 11.25 -5.31
C SER A 279 -11.76 9.90 -5.61
N GLY A 280 -12.37 9.82 -6.79
CA GLY A 280 -13.00 8.61 -7.31
C GLY A 280 -14.52 8.62 -7.22
N THR A 281 -15.17 8.43 -8.37
CA THR A 281 -16.61 8.19 -8.53
C THR A 281 -16.90 7.10 -9.57
N ASP A 282 -15.89 6.27 -9.90
CA ASP A 282 -15.92 5.31 -11.00
C ASP A 282 -16.64 3.99 -10.61
N GLY A 283 -17.15 3.94 -9.38
CA GLY A 283 -17.84 2.78 -8.83
C GLY A 283 -16.89 1.72 -8.27
N PRO A 284 -17.42 0.53 -7.92
CA PRO A 284 -16.74 -0.40 -7.02
C PRO A 284 -15.46 -1.01 -7.60
N PHE A 285 -15.29 -1.08 -8.92
CA PHE A 285 -14.07 -1.64 -9.54
C PHE A 285 -13.07 -0.58 -10.03
N GLY A 286 -13.38 0.70 -9.79
CA GLY A 286 -12.50 1.82 -10.06
C GLY A 286 -12.16 2.55 -8.76
N GLN A 287 -12.08 3.87 -8.81
CA GLN A 287 -11.93 4.69 -7.62
C GLN A 287 -13.31 5.07 -7.09
N ASP A 288 -13.59 4.84 -5.80
CA ASP A 288 -14.86 5.22 -5.17
C ASP A 288 -14.67 5.89 -3.81
N GLY A 289 -13.63 6.72 -3.66
CA GLY A 289 -13.37 7.38 -2.39
C GLY A 289 -14.51 8.30 -1.96
N CYS A 290 -15.14 8.98 -2.91
CA CYS A 290 -16.14 9.98 -2.56
C CYS A 290 -17.41 9.43 -1.94
N SER A 291 -17.72 8.13 -2.07
CA SER A 291 -18.92 7.54 -1.45
C SER A 291 -18.85 7.43 0.08
N ALA A 292 -17.66 7.49 0.68
CA ALA A 292 -17.46 7.43 2.13
C ALA A 292 -16.86 8.70 2.75
N CYS A 293 -16.68 9.77 1.97
CA CYS A 293 -16.08 11.01 2.42
C CYS A 293 -17.07 11.87 3.21
N ASP A 294 -16.62 12.43 4.34
CA ASP A 294 -17.47 13.30 5.19
C ASP A 294 -17.58 14.75 4.67
N PHE A 295 -16.80 15.11 3.65
CA PHE A 295 -16.66 16.49 3.19
C PHE A 295 -17.05 16.70 1.71
N GLY A 296 -17.40 15.64 0.99
CA GLY A 296 -17.62 15.67 -0.46
C GLY A 296 -16.34 15.92 -1.27
N ASN A 297 -16.47 16.14 -2.58
CA ASN A 297 -15.35 16.27 -3.53
C ASN A 297 -14.95 17.71 -3.85
N THR A 298 -15.68 18.72 -3.34
CA THR A 298 -15.41 20.14 -3.63
C THR A 298 -14.58 20.83 -2.57
N LYS A 299 -14.56 20.31 -1.34
CA LYS A 299 -13.80 20.88 -0.24
C LYS A 299 -12.35 20.43 -0.30
N GLN A 300 -11.41 21.36 -0.15
CA GLN A 300 -9.99 21.02 -0.05
C GLN A 300 -9.62 20.61 1.38
N ILE A 301 -8.75 19.61 1.54
CA ILE A 301 -8.35 19.10 2.86
C ILE A 301 -7.69 20.22 3.71
N GLY A 302 -6.95 21.13 3.09
CA GLY A 302 -6.32 22.28 3.78
C GLY A 302 -7.31 23.24 4.46
N THR A 303 -8.58 23.22 4.03
CA THR A 303 -9.63 24.15 4.49
C THR A 303 -10.58 23.56 5.53
N ILE A 304 -10.39 22.28 5.90
CA ILE A 304 -11.24 21.57 6.88
C ILE A 304 -11.01 22.06 8.31
#